data_AF-A0AAV9RXB4-F1
#
_entry.id   AF-A0AAV9RXB4-F1
#
_cell.length_a   1.000
_cell.length_b   1.000
_cell.length_c   1.000
_cell.angle_alpha   90.00
_cell.angle_beta   90.00
_cell.angle_gamma   90.00
#
_symmetry.space_group_name_H-M   'P 1'
#
loop_
_entity.id
_entity.type
_entity.pdbx_description
1 polymer ?
#
loop_
_entity_poly.entity_id
_entity_poly.type
_entity_poly.pdbx_seq_one_letter_code
_entity_poly.pdbx_strand_id
1 'polypeptide(L)'
;MPPGLTWVLFSNELSKLKWNMLRADFVTGVNSWLQSERQPANFTEVVEELFQVIPDEVLYMDTSPERCRSCAVVGNSGNLKGSHYGGLIDSSNFIIRMNQAPTNGFEEDVGTRTTHHVMYPESAIDLDNNTSLVLIPFKTLDLQWIISALTTGTIKHTYLPVMPRIKANKDKVLIYNPTFFKYVHESWLEGHGRYPSTGFLSLLLALHICDEVSVFGFGADQYGNWHHYWEENHLAGAFRHTGVHDGDYEYNVTLLLAEKHKIHMFTGR
;
A
#
# COMPACT_ATOMS: atom_id res chain seq x y z
N MET A 1 -2.74 0.87 18.24
CA MET A 1 -1.33 0.78 17.84
C MET A 1 -0.44 0.83 19.08
N PRO A 2 0.65 0.03 19.17
CA PRO A 2 1.62 0.15 20.25
C PRO A 2 2.23 1.55 20.34
N PRO A 3 2.51 2.08 21.55
CA PRO A 3 3.19 3.37 21.70
C PRO A 3 4.53 3.40 20.96
N GLY A 4 4.76 4.44 20.17
CA GLY A 4 6.03 4.65 19.46
C GLY A 4 6.18 3.94 18.12
N LEU A 5 5.16 3.17 17.67
CA LEU A 5 5.13 2.64 16.31
C LEU A 5 4.71 3.74 15.32
N THR A 6 5.41 3.84 14.19
CA THR A 6 5.11 4.81 13.13
C THR A 6 4.72 4.08 11.84
N TRP A 7 3.84 4.67 11.03
CA TRP A 7 3.33 4.07 9.78
C TRP A 7 4.20 4.35 8.56
N VAL A 8 4.95 5.46 8.56
CA VAL A 8 5.94 5.82 7.53
C VAL A 8 7.35 5.82 8.15
N LEU A 9 8.32 5.33 7.38
CA LEU A 9 9.73 5.28 7.76
C LEU A 9 10.39 6.65 7.58
N PHE A 10 11.19 7.07 8.56
CA PHE A 10 12.04 8.27 8.55
C PHE A 10 13.34 7.98 9.32
N SER A 11 14.39 8.77 9.12
CA SER A 11 15.76 8.46 9.55
C SER A 11 15.92 8.35 11.07
N ASN A 12 15.15 9.11 11.86
CA ASN A 12 15.22 9.05 13.33
C ASN A 12 14.80 7.67 13.90
N GLU A 13 14.08 6.85 13.13
CA GLU A 13 13.74 5.47 13.48
C GLU A 13 14.90 4.49 13.22
N LEU A 14 15.97 4.88 12.50
CA LEU A 14 17.13 4.03 12.21
C LEU A 14 17.79 3.50 13.48
N SER A 15 17.85 4.32 14.53
CA SER A 15 18.40 3.90 15.83
C SER A 15 17.53 2.86 16.55
N LYS A 16 16.21 2.85 16.29
CA LYS A 16 15.24 1.89 16.82
C LYS A 16 15.11 0.64 15.95
N LEU A 17 15.42 0.73 14.66
CA LEU A 17 15.50 -0.37 13.70
C LEU A 17 16.72 -1.29 13.90
N LYS A 18 17.68 -0.89 14.74
CA LYS A 18 18.97 -1.58 14.99
C LYS A 18 18.91 -3.01 15.53
N TRP A 19 17.73 -3.59 15.78
CA TRP A 19 17.61 -4.84 16.55
C TRP A 19 16.79 -5.98 15.91
N ASN A 20 16.83 -6.17 14.59
CA ASN A 20 16.31 -7.37 13.89
C ASN A 20 14.79 -7.41 13.58
N MET A 21 14.23 -6.43 12.85
CA MET A 21 12.80 -6.51 12.46
C MET A 21 12.50 -6.84 11.00
N LEU A 22 13.51 -6.78 10.12
CA LEU A 22 13.41 -7.28 8.75
C LEU A 22 14.01 -8.68 8.58
N ARG A 23 14.67 -9.19 9.64
CA ARG A 23 14.78 -10.63 9.84
C ARG A 23 13.49 -11.10 10.48
N ALA A 24 12.73 -11.81 9.68
CA ALA A 24 12.17 -13.07 10.08
C ALA A 24 13.01 -13.81 11.15
N ASP A 25 12.69 -13.66 12.42
CA ASP A 25 12.71 -14.82 13.32
C ASP A 25 11.46 -15.67 13.00
N PHE A 26 11.30 -16.04 11.71
CA PHE A 26 10.31 -17.02 11.27
C PHE A 26 10.81 -18.37 11.78
N VAL A 27 10.07 -18.98 12.71
CA VAL A 27 9.99 -20.42 12.97
C VAL A 27 11.26 -21.19 12.56
N THR A 28 12.18 -21.40 13.51
CA THR A 28 13.26 -22.40 13.42
C THR A 28 13.83 -22.63 12.01
N GLY A 29 14.68 -21.72 11.51
CA GLY A 29 15.76 -22.15 10.63
C GLY A 29 16.04 -21.42 9.31
N VAL A 30 15.41 -20.31 8.93
CA VAL A 30 15.84 -19.57 7.71
C VAL A 30 15.63 -18.05 7.82
N ASN A 31 16.74 -17.29 7.77
CA ASN A 31 16.77 -15.85 7.51
C ASN A 31 16.13 -15.55 6.15
N SER A 32 14.81 -15.35 6.09
CA SER A 32 14.09 -15.13 4.82
C SER A 32 13.22 -13.88 4.88
N TRP A 33 13.54 -12.92 4.00
CA TRP A 33 12.71 -11.76 3.69
C TRP A 33 11.32 -12.18 3.20
N LEU A 34 10.30 -11.31 3.36
CA LEU A 34 8.91 -11.58 2.94
C LEU A 34 8.85 -12.06 1.49
N GLN A 35 9.66 -11.45 0.62
CA GLN A 35 10.05 -11.98 -0.69
C GLN A 35 11.54 -12.34 -0.67
N SER A 36 11.90 -13.56 -1.09
CA SER A 36 13.27 -14.08 -0.94
C SER A 36 14.30 -13.26 -1.74
N GLU A 37 15.31 -12.74 -1.05
CA GLU A 37 16.52 -12.19 -1.66
C GLU A 37 17.69 -13.13 -1.43
N ARG A 38 18.46 -13.44 -2.48
CA ARG A 38 19.63 -14.32 -2.36
C ARG A 38 20.76 -13.66 -1.56
N GLN A 39 21.00 -12.38 -1.79
CA GLN A 39 22.08 -11.61 -1.18
C GLN A 39 21.57 -10.17 -0.92
N PRO A 40 20.86 -9.94 0.18
CA PRO A 40 20.34 -8.61 0.52
C PRO A 40 21.49 -7.64 0.80
N ALA A 41 21.33 -6.38 0.37
CA ALA A 41 22.23 -5.30 0.77
C ALA A 41 22.09 -4.97 2.27
N ASN A 42 23.04 -4.23 2.83
CA ASN A 42 22.93 -3.76 4.20
C ASN A 42 21.78 -2.75 4.31
N PHE A 43 20.73 -3.13 5.05
CA PHE A 43 19.54 -2.31 5.21
C PHE A 43 19.82 -0.91 5.75
N THR A 44 20.75 -0.78 6.71
CA THR A 44 21.06 0.52 7.33
C THR A 44 21.68 1.46 6.30
N GLU A 45 22.65 0.97 5.53
CA GLU A 45 23.31 1.75 4.47
C GLU A 45 22.31 2.16 3.37
N VAL A 46 21.41 1.24 2.98
CA VAL A 46 20.38 1.53 1.96
C VAL A 46 19.41 2.61 2.45
N VAL A 47 19.00 2.57 3.71
CA VAL A 47 18.08 3.59 4.25
C VAL A 47 18.80 4.94 4.47
N GLU A 48 20.08 4.93 4.85
CA GLU A 48 20.89 6.16 4.91
C GLU A 48 21.01 6.80 3.52
N GLU A 49 21.24 6.01 2.47
CA GLU A 49 21.25 6.47 1.07
C GLU A 49 19.87 6.97 0.62
N LEU A 50 18.80 6.26 1.00
CA LEU A 50 17.42 6.59 0.66
C LEU A 50 17.06 8.02 1.06
N PHE A 51 17.36 8.41 2.30
CA PHE A 51 17.07 9.74 2.82
C PHE A 51 18.01 10.84 2.32
N GLN A 52 19.02 10.51 1.49
CA GLN A 52 19.71 11.51 0.68
C GLN A 52 18.93 11.87 -0.60
N VAL A 53 17.95 11.05 -0.99
CA VAL A 53 17.19 11.20 -2.25
C VAL A 53 15.75 11.68 -2.03
N ILE A 54 15.13 11.30 -0.92
CA ILE A 54 13.75 11.64 -0.57
C ILE A 54 13.69 12.37 0.79
N PRO A 55 12.60 13.10 1.10
CA PRO A 55 12.47 13.80 2.37
C PRO A 55 12.58 12.88 3.58
N ASP A 56 13.23 13.41 4.60
CA ASP A 56 13.32 12.82 5.93
C ASP A 56 12.41 13.60 6.88
N GLU A 57 11.11 13.54 6.63
CA GLU A 57 10.12 14.30 7.37
C GLU A 57 9.04 13.40 7.98
N VAL A 58 8.60 13.76 9.19
CA VAL A 58 7.45 13.10 9.79
C VAL A 58 6.18 13.77 9.31
N LEU A 59 5.44 13.06 8.46
CA LEU A 59 4.23 13.57 7.83
C LEU A 59 2.98 13.15 8.59
N TYR A 60 1.89 13.89 8.35
CA TYR A 60 0.58 13.72 9.00
C TYR A 60 0.57 14.00 10.51
N MET A 61 1.48 14.86 11.00
CA MET A 61 1.53 15.32 12.40
C MET A 61 0.53 16.43 12.74
N ASP A 62 -0.35 16.82 11.80
CA ASP A 62 -1.40 17.78 12.06
C ASP A 62 -2.45 17.16 12.99
N THR A 63 -2.34 17.44 14.28
CA THR A 63 -3.23 16.92 15.33
C THR A 63 -4.23 17.97 15.84
N SER A 64 -4.52 18.99 15.01
CA SER A 64 -5.46 20.05 15.39
C SER A 64 -6.84 19.45 15.75
N PRO A 65 -7.47 19.85 16.86
CA PRO A 65 -8.82 19.40 17.23
C PRO A 65 -9.91 19.75 16.20
N GLU A 66 -9.65 20.75 15.35
CA GLU A 66 -10.56 21.17 14.27
C GLU A 66 -10.34 20.37 12.97
N ARG A 67 -9.32 19.51 12.93
CA ARG A 67 -9.04 18.68 11.76
C ARG A 67 -10.08 17.58 11.66
N CYS A 68 -10.72 17.50 10.49
CA CYS A 68 -11.48 16.34 10.06
C CYS A 68 -10.98 15.93 8.67
N ARG A 69 -10.13 14.90 8.62
CA ARG A 69 -9.58 14.34 7.40
C ARG A 69 -10.38 13.13 6.98
N SER A 70 -11.16 13.31 5.91
CA SER A 70 -11.83 12.23 5.19
C SER A 70 -10.90 11.56 4.18
N CYS A 71 -10.94 10.24 4.12
CA CYS A 71 -10.13 9.43 3.22
C CYS A 71 -10.99 8.42 2.46
N ALA A 72 -10.82 8.37 1.14
CA ALA A 72 -11.30 7.28 0.29
C ALA A 72 -10.14 6.33 -0.02
N VAL A 73 -10.29 5.06 0.39
CA VAL A 73 -9.38 3.97 -0.01
C VAL A 73 -10.04 3.23 -1.17
N VAL A 74 -9.44 3.31 -2.35
CA VAL A 74 -9.98 2.75 -3.59
C VAL A 74 -9.15 1.53 -3.97
N GLY A 75 -9.70 0.36 -3.70
CA GLY A 75 -9.19 -0.92 -4.19
C GLY A 75 -9.50 -1.12 -5.67
N ASN A 76 -9.19 -2.32 -6.16
CA ASN A 76 -9.18 -2.60 -7.59
C ASN A 76 -10.30 -3.53 -8.05
N SER A 77 -11.20 -3.92 -7.15
CA SER A 77 -12.26 -4.89 -7.46
C SER A 77 -13.18 -4.42 -8.59
N GLY A 78 -13.60 -5.39 -9.41
CA GLY A 78 -14.61 -5.24 -10.43
C GLY A 78 -15.96 -4.74 -9.94
N ASN A 79 -16.23 -4.82 -8.63
CA ASN A 79 -17.45 -4.27 -8.04
C ASN A 79 -17.59 -2.76 -8.19
N LEU A 80 -16.52 -2.05 -8.57
CA LEU A 80 -16.56 -0.64 -8.91
C LEU A 80 -17.25 -0.37 -10.26
N LYS A 81 -17.30 -1.34 -11.17
CA LYS A 81 -17.80 -1.13 -12.54
C LYS A 81 -19.30 -0.86 -12.55
N GLY A 82 -19.71 0.28 -13.09
CA GLY A 82 -21.09 0.79 -13.08
C GLY A 82 -21.60 1.17 -11.69
N SER A 83 -20.72 1.38 -10.70
CA SER A 83 -21.11 1.80 -9.35
C SER A 83 -21.45 3.29 -9.27
N HIS A 84 -20.92 4.11 -10.19
CA HIS A 84 -21.04 5.56 -10.19
C HIS A 84 -20.52 6.24 -8.91
N TYR A 85 -19.54 5.63 -8.21
CA TYR A 85 -18.97 6.19 -6.97
C TYR A 85 -17.98 7.34 -7.20
N GLY A 86 -17.64 7.70 -8.45
CA GLY A 86 -16.54 8.62 -8.74
C GLY A 86 -16.68 9.99 -8.07
N GLY A 87 -17.88 10.57 -8.10
CA GLY A 87 -18.14 11.86 -7.42
C GLY A 87 -18.03 11.77 -5.89
N LEU A 88 -18.38 10.63 -5.29
CA LEU A 88 -18.27 10.40 -3.86
C LEU A 88 -16.80 10.19 -3.44
N ILE A 89 -16.04 9.42 -4.21
CA ILE A 89 -14.60 9.23 -4.01
C ILE A 89 -13.89 10.59 -4.09
N ASP A 90 -14.16 11.37 -5.14
CA ASP A 90 -13.52 12.66 -5.38
C ASP A 90 -13.93 13.75 -4.37
N SER A 91 -14.91 13.50 -3.50
CA SER A 91 -15.28 14.41 -2.41
C SER A 91 -14.36 14.33 -1.19
N SER A 92 -13.55 13.27 -1.07
CA SER A 92 -12.67 13.05 0.09
C SER A 92 -11.44 13.98 0.07
N ASN A 93 -10.89 14.27 1.25
CA ASN A 93 -9.67 15.05 1.36
C ASN A 93 -8.48 14.28 0.79
N PHE A 94 -8.29 13.03 1.24
CA PHE A 94 -7.32 12.10 0.67
C PHE A 94 -8.02 10.98 -0.10
N ILE A 95 -7.44 10.66 -1.24
CA ILE A 95 -7.84 9.55 -2.10
C ILE A 95 -6.60 8.68 -2.29
N ILE A 96 -6.66 7.46 -1.77
CA ILE A 96 -5.58 6.49 -1.72
C ILE A 96 -5.90 5.39 -2.74
N ARG A 97 -5.10 5.34 -3.81
CA ARG A 97 -5.17 4.30 -4.87
C ARG A 97 -3.94 3.41 -4.80
N MET A 98 -3.95 2.32 -5.56
CA MET A 98 -2.87 1.33 -5.48
C MET A 98 -2.63 0.54 -6.75
N ASN A 99 -1.42 -0.01 -6.86
CA ASN A 99 -0.98 -0.86 -7.98
C ASN A 99 -1.15 -0.15 -9.34
N GLN A 100 -1.58 -0.85 -10.39
CA GLN A 100 -1.70 -0.30 -11.75
C GLN A 100 -3.11 0.20 -12.09
N ALA A 101 -3.91 0.55 -11.08
CA ALA A 101 -5.32 0.91 -11.23
C ALA A 101 -5.49 2.19 -12.08
N PRO A 102 -6.13 2.13 -13.27
CA PRO A 102 -6.35 3.29 -14.11
C PRO A 102 -7.59 4.07 -13.67
N THR A 103 -7.57 5.39 -13.81
CA THR A 103 -8.77 6.23 -13.68
C THR A 103 -9.36 6.60 -15.04
N ASN A 104 -8.50 6.76 -16.05
CA ASN A 104 -8.91 7.17 -17.40
C ASN A 104 -9.85 6.14 -18.05
N GLY A 105 -11.06 6.59 -18.42
CA GLY A 105 -12.13 5.74 -18.96
C GLY A 105 -13.02 5.07 -17.90
N PHE A 106 -12.75 5.29 -16.61
CA PHE A 106 -13.50 4.74 -15.47
C PHE A 106 -13.92 5.82 -14.46
N GLU A 107 -13.78 7.10 -14.81
CA GLU A 107 -13.90 8.24 -13.91
C GLU A 107 -15.26 8.32 -13.21
N GLU A 108 -16.32 7.92 -13.90
CA GLU A 108 -17.67 7.90 -13.35
C GLU A 108 -17.79 6.93 -12.15
N ASP A 109 -17.07 5.82 -12.22
CA ASP A 109 -17.07 4.77 -11.21
C ASP A 109 -16.03 5.01 -10.11
N VAL A 110 -14.81 5.39 -10.51
CA VAL A 110 -13.65 5.39 -9.60
C VAL A 110 -13.12 6.79 -9.30
N GLY A 111 -13.64 7.83 -9.93
CA GLY A 111 -13.20 9.22 -9.75
C GLY A 111 -11.95 9.55 -10.56
N THR A 112 -11.56 10.82 -10.50
CA THR A 112 -10.44 11.40 -11.28
C THR A 112 -9.23 11.74 -10.42
N ARG A 113 -9.44 12.01 -9.12
CA ARG A 113 -8.40 12.53 -8.24
C ARG A 113 -7.64 11.38 -7.58
N THR A 114 -6.36 11.62 -7.36
CA THR A 114 -5.48 10.77 -6.55
C THR A 114 -4.62 11.70 -5.70
N THR A 115 -4.46 11.37 -4.42
CA THR A 115 -3.58 12.12 -3.52
C THR A 115 -2.40 11.28 -3.06
N HIS A 116 -2.63 9.98 -2.90
CA HIS A 116 -1.62 9.02 -2.48
C HIS A 116 -1.77 7.79 -3.36
N HIS A 117 -0.66 7.29 -3.88
CA HIS A 117 -0.63 6.09 -4.69
C HIS A 117 0.32 5.07 -4.08
N VAL A 118 -0.24 3.95 -3.64
CA VAL A 118 0.47 2.88 -2.94
C VAL A 118 0.97 1.85 -3.94
N MET A 119 2.28 1.65 -4.01
CA MET A 119 2.86 0.73 -4.99
C MET A 119 4.17 0.12 -4.51
N TYR A 120 4.66 -0.84 -5.29
CA TYR A 120 5.94 -1.52 -5.13
C TYR A 120 6.56 -1.72 -6.54
N PRO A 121 7.85 -2.07 -6.69
CA PRO A 121 8.54 -1.98 -7.98
C PRO A 121 7.83 -2.71 -9.14
N GLU A 122 7.27 -3.88 -8.86
CA GLU A 122 6.61 -4.74 -9.84
C GLU A 122 5.18 -4.27 -10.21
N SER A 123 4.61 -3.31 -9.47
CA SER A 123 3.30 -2.70 -9.74
C SER A 123 3.37 -1.18 -10.00
N ALA A 124 4.58 -0.67 -10.22
CA ALA A 124 4.84 0.76 -10.33
C ALA A 124 4.23 1.39 -11.59
N ILE A 125 3.83 2.65 -11.47
CA ILE A 125 3.38 3.52 -12.57
C ILE A 125 4.03 4.91 -12.45
N ASP A 126 4.01 5.68 -13.53
CA ASP A 126 4.31 7.11 -13.48
C ASP A 126 3.19 7.85 -12.73
N LEU A 127 3.57 8.82 -11.91
CA LEU A 127 2.67 9.68 -11.13
C LEU A 127 2.82 11.14 -11.54
N ASP A 128 1.74 11.91 -11.39
CA ASP A 128 1.80 13.36 -11.52
C ASP A 128 2.56 14.00 -10.34
N ASN A 129 2.89 15.29 -10.45
CA ASN A 129 3.72 15.99 -9.47
C ASN A 129 3.01 16.28 -8.13
N ASN A 130 1.68 16.15 -8.09
CA ASN A 130 0.86 16.43 -6.92
C ASN A 130 0.58 15.19 -6.08
N THR A 131 0.57 14.01 -6.68
CA THR A 131 0.36 12.72 -6.02
C THR A 131 1.58 12.29 -5.21
N SER A 132 1.34 11.92 -3.94
CA SER A 132 2.35 11.31 -3.08
C SER A 132 2.51 9.83 -3.41
N LEU A 133 3.76 9.39 -3.58
CA LEU A 133 4.10 7.97 -3.77
C LEU A 133 4.24 7.33 -2.40
N VAL A 134 3.51 6.24 -2.13
CA VAL A 134 3.70 5.43 -0.92
C VAL A 134 4.28 4.07 -1.33
N LEU A 135 5.57 3.88 -1.09
CA LEU A 135 6.27 2.64 -1.42
C LEU A 135 6.04 1.61 -0.31
N ILE A 136 5.58 0.41 -0.66
CA ILE A 136 5.61 -0.75 0.25
C ILE A 136 6.87 -1.58 -0.04
N PRO A 137 7.88 -1.58 0.85
CA PRO A 137 9.05 -2.42 0.69
C PRO A 137 8.75 -3.84 1.21
N PHE A 138 8.74 -4.83 0.31
CA PHE A 138 8.68 -6.25 0.67
C PHE A 138 10.07 -6.86 0.88
N LYS A 139 11.10 -6.19 0.35
CA LYS A 139 12.50 -6.63 0.35
C LYS A 139 13.44 -5.43 0.21
N THR A 140 14.73 -5.56 0.58
CA THR A 140 15.68 -4.42 0.59
C THR A 140 15.89 -3.83 -0.80
N LEU A 141 15.84 -4.67 -1.83
CA LEU A 141 15.93 -4.29 -3.23
C LEU A 141 14.83 -3.30 -3.64
N ASP A 142 13.68 -3.27 -2.98
CA ASP A 142 12.62 -2.30 -3.28
C ASP A 142 13.02 -0.88 -2.88
N LEU A 143 13.76 -0.75 -1.78
CA LEU A 143 14.33 0.53 -1.33
C LEU A 143 15.46 0.97 -2.25
N GLN A 144 16.32 0.03 -2.67
CA GLN A 144 17.35 0.33 -3.68
C GLN A 144 16.72 0.71 -5.02
N TRP A 145 15.61 0.06 -5.40
CA TRP A 145 14.88 0.36 -6.63
C TRP A 145 14.35 1.79 -6.61
N ILE A 146 13.72 2.27 -5.54
CA ILE A 146 13.19 3.64 -5.55
C ILE A 146 14.31 4.68 -5.64
N ILE A 147 15.46 4.45 -4.98
CA ILE A 147 16.67 5.27 -5.13
C ILE A 147 17.09 5.31 -6.60
N SER A 148 17.28 4.14 -7.20
CA SER A 148 17.66 3.98 -8.61
C SER A 148 16.64 4.63 -9.55
N ALA A 149 15.35 4.36 -9.37
CA ALA A 149 14.28 4.79 -10.27
C ALA A 149 14.09 6.31 -10.30
N LEU A 150 14.37 6.97 -9.18
CA LEU A 150 14.36 8.43 -9.06
C LEU A 150 15.69 9.06 -9.52
N THR A 151 16.75 8.30 -9.74
CA THR A 151 18.09 8.82 -10.06
C THR A 151 18.69 8.20 -11.32
N THR A 152 19.43 7.11 -11.18
CA THR A 152 20.30 6.54 -12.20
C THR A 152 19.55 5.65 -13.18
N GLY A 153 18.57 4.90 -12.69
CA GLY A 153 17.80 3.90 -13.42
C GLY A 153 18.56 2.64 -13.80
N THR A 154 19.45 2.20 -12.90
CA THR A 154 20.30 1.01 -13.08
C THR A 154 19.57 -0.29 -12.76
N ILE A 155 18.65 -0.27 -11.78
CA ILE A 155 17.83 -1.44 -11.43
C ILE A 155 16.69 -1.57 -12.43
N LYS A 156 16.74 -2.60 -13.26
CA LYS A 156 15.74 -2.89 -14.32
C LYS A 156 14.96 -4.17 -14.07
N HIS A 157 15.37 -4.96 -13.08
CA HIS A 157 14.79 -6.26 -12.77
C HIS A 157 14.88 -6.51 -11.26
N THR A 158 13.83 -7.15 -10.73
CA THR A 158 13.82 -7.86 -9.45
C THR A 158 13.70 -9.36 -9.76
N TYR A 159 12.63 -10.03 -9.31
CA TYR A 159 12.22 -11.33 -9.84
C TYR A 159 11.40 -11.20 -11.15
N LEU A 160 10.94 -9.98 -11.48
CA LEU A 160 10.32 -9.60 -12.74
C LEU A 160 10.99 -8.34 -13.30
N PRO A 161 10.80 -8.01 -14.60
CA PRO A 161 11.15 -6.69 -15.12
C PRO A 161 10.41 -5.59 -14.34
N VAL A 162 11.12 -4.50 -14.01
CA VAL A 162 10.55 -3.34 -13.32
C VAL A 162 10.90 -2.07 -14.08
N MET A 163 10.15 -0.99 -13.85
CA MET A 163 10.42 0.31 -14.47
C MET A 163 11.82 0.80 -14.04
N PRO A 164 12.76 1.02 -14.99
CA PRO A 164 14.09 1.50 -14.65
C PRO A 164 14.07 2.93 -14.09
N ARG A 165 13.15 3.77 -14.58
CA ARG A 165 12.91 5.12 -14.09
C ARG A 165 11.43 5.37 -13.99
N ILE A 166 11.04 6.18 -13.01
CA ILE A 166 9.66 6.62 -12.81
C ILE A 166 9.59 8.15 -12.82
N LYS A 167 8.45 8.70 -13.25
CA LYS A 167 8.07 10.08 -12.98
C LYS A 167 7.31 10.10 -11.67
N ALA A 168 7.89 10.73 -10.66
CA ALA A 168 7.25 11.00 -9.38
C ALA A 168 7.93 12.21 -8.75
N ASN A 169 7.19 12.96 -7.93
CA ASN A 169 7.79 14.02 -7.15
C ASN A 169 8.58 13.42 -5.98
N LYS A 170 9.92 13.55 -6.01
CA LYS A 170 10.82 13.03 -4.96
C LYS A 170 10.46 13.57 -3.58
N ASP A 171 10.01 14.82 -3.52
CA ASP A 171 9.62 15.51 -2.28
C ASP A 171 8.28 15.02 -1.71
N LYS A 172 7.63 14.07 -2.39
CA LYS A 172 6.36 13.45 -1.96
C LYS A 172 6.45 11.92 -1.92
N VAL A 173 7.64 11.37 -1.78
CA VAL A 173 7.87 9.93 -1.64
C VAL A 173 7.84 9.55 -0.17
N LEU A 174 7.01 8.56 0.16
CA LEU A 174 6.82 7.99 1.49
C LEU A 174 7.15 6.51 1.44
N ILE A 175 7.74 6.02 2.53
CA ILE A 175 8.12 4.61 2.66
C ILE A 175 7.25 4.02 3.75
N TYR A 176 6.43 3.03 3.40
CA TYR A 176 5.64 2.28 4.36
C TYR A 176 6.57 1.61 5.38
N ASN A 177 6.38 1.88 6.66
CA ASN A 177 7.29 1.39 7.69
C ASN A 177 7.21 -0.14 7.78
N PRO A 178 8.32 -0.88 7.58
CA PRO A 178 8.32 -2.35 7.72
C PRO A 178 7.89 -2.85 9.10
N THR A 179 8.08 -2.04 10.13
CA THR A 179 7.62 -2.33 11.49
C THR A 179 6.10 -2.26 11.59
N PHE A 180 5.49 -1.27 10.93
CA PHE A 180 4.05 -1.18 10.83
C PHE A 180 3.47 -2.30 9.97
N PHE A 181 4.14 -2.67 8.88
CA PHE A 181 3.79 -3.82 8.06
C PHE A 181 3.70 -5.09 8.92
N LYS A 182 4.73 -5.37 9.72
CA LYS A 182 4.76 -6.53 10.62
C LYS A 182 3.61 -6.48 11.62
N TYR A 183 3.36 -5.33 12.22
CA TYR A 183 2.23 -5.13 13.13
C TYR A 183 0.88 -5.43 12.46
N VAL A 184 0.66 -4.98 11.23
CA VAL A 184 -0.56 -5.30 10.47
C VAL A 184 -0.68 -6.81 10.29
N HIS A 185 0.38 -7.48 9.87
CA HIS A 185 0.35 -8.93 9.68
C HIS A 185 0.06 -9.71 10.98
N GLU A 186 0.76 -9.39 12.06
CA GLU A 186 0.67 -10.18 13.31
C GLU A 186 -0.56 -9.83 14.14
N SER A 187 -0.93 -8.55 14.22
CA SER A 187 -1.97 -8.09 15.14
C SER A 187 -3.34 -7.92 14.49
N TRP A 188 -3.40 -7.70 13.17
CA TRP A 188 -4.68 -7.55 12.46
C TRP A 188 -5.03 -8.77 11.62
N LEU A 189 -4.03 -9.46 11.08
CA LEU A 189 -4.25 -10.67 10.28
C LEU A 189 -3.89 -11.96 11.02
N GLU A 190 -3.41 -11.89 12.26
CA GLU A 190 -3.04 -13.08 13.06
C GLU A 190 -2.08 -14.04 12.33
N GLY A 191 -1.26 -13.52 11.40
CA GLY A 191 -0.35 -14.32 10.58
C GLY A 191 -1.01 -15.09 9.43
N HIS A 192 -2.25 -14.78 9.07
CA HIS A 192 -2.94 -15.37 7.91
C HIS A 192 -2.32 -14.89 6.58
N GLY A 193 -2.12 -15.85 5.67
CA GLY A 193 -1.36 -15.64 4.44
C GLY A 193 0.15 -15.61 4.68
N ARG A 194 0.94 -15.34 3.64
CA ARG A 194 2.38 -15.12 3.77
C ARG A 194 2.70 -13.71 4.23
N TYR A 195 1.89 -12.74 3.79
CA TYR A 195 1.92 -11.34 4.19
C TYR A 195 0.62 -10.62 3.76
N PRO A 196 0.30 -9.43 4.30
CA PRO A 196 -0.90 -8.66 3.93
C PRO A 196 -0.88 -8.16 2.48
N SER A 197 -2.05 -8.02 1.86
CA SER A 197 -2.20 -7.40 0.54
C SER A 197 -1.96 -5.88 0.57
N THR A 198 -1.61 -5.30 -0.58
CA THR A 198 -1.51 -3.84 -0.74
C THR A 198 -2.80 -3.13 -0.36
N GLY A 199 -3.96 -3.73 -0.65
CA GLY A 199 -5.27 -3.18 -0.27
C GLY A 199 -5.44 -3.07 1.23
N PHE A 200 -5.16 -4.16 1.95
CA PHE A 200 -5.28 -4.16 3.40
C PHE A 200 -4.26 -3.23 4.06
N LEU A 201 -3.01 -3.18 3.57
CA LEU A 201 -2.01 -2.22 4.08
C LEU A 201 -2.43 -0.77 3.85
N SER A 202 -3.03 -0.46 2.69
CA SER A 202 -3.55 0.88 2.39
C SER A 202 -4.70 1.27 3.30
N LEU A 203 -5.61 0.34 3.60
CA LEU A 203 -6.68 0.53 4.58
C LEU A 203 -6.13 0.82 5.98
N LEU A 204 -5.15 0.05 6.43
CA LEU A 204 -4.56 0.23 7.75
C LEU A 204 -3.76 1.52 7.86
N LEU A 205 -3.09 1.95 6.79
CA LEU A 205 -2.49 3.28 6.72
C LEU A 205 -3.56 4.37 6.87
N ALA A 206 -4.66 4.29 6.12
CA ALA A 206 -5.75 5.26 6.18
C ALA A 206 -6.34 5.38 7.59
N LEU A 207 -6.59 4.25 8.26
CA LEU A 207 -7.09 4.20 9.63
C LEU A 207 -6.20 4.91 10.66
N HIS A 208 -4.90 5.09 10.36
CA HIS A 208 -3.97 5.76 11.27
C HIS A 208 -3.73 7.23 10.93
N ILE A 209 -3.99 7.65 9.68
CA ILE A 209 -3.74 9.04 9.24
C ILE A 209 -5.03 9.86 9.09
N CYS A 210 -6.19 9.23 9.04
CA CYS A 210 -7.49 9.85 8.74
C CYS A 210 -8.44 9.80 9.94
N ASP A 211 -9.41 10.72 9.97
CA ASP A 211 -10.47 10.76 10.98
C ASP A 211 -11.70 9.96 10.51
N GLU A 212 -11.98 9.99 9.20
CA GLU A 212 -13.04 9.22 8.55
C GLU A 212 -12.47 8.45 7.36
N VAL A 213 -12.84 7.17 7.23
CA VAL A 213 -12.34 6.30 6.16
C VAL A 213 -13.52 5.65 5.44
N SER A 214 -13.61 5.90 4.14
CA SER A 214 -14.51 5.24 3.21
C SER A 214 -13.74 4.27 2.32
N VAL A 215 -14.28 3.06 2.13
CA VAL A 215 -13.61 1.97 1.43
C VAL A 215 -14.45 1.53 0.23
N PHE A 216 -13.82 1.52 -0.95
CA PHE A 216 -14.44 1.19 -2.24
C PHE A 216 -13.59 0.15 -2.95
N GLY A 217 -14.17 -0.76 -3.73
CA GLY A 217 -13.37 -1.67 -4.56
C GLY A 217 -12.66 -2.79 -3.81
N PHE A 218 -13.19 -3.19 -2.65
CA PHE A 218 -12.69 -4.31 -1.85
C PHE A 218 -13.64 -5.51 -1.98
N GLY A 219 -13.09 -6.72 -1.94
CA GLY A 219 -13.85 -7.96 -2.06
C GLY A 219 -14.21 -8.35 -3.49
N ALA A 220 -15.11 -9.32 -3.62
CA ALA A 220 -15.66 -9.78 -4.89
C ALA A 220 -16.77 -8.84 -5.42
N ASP A 221 -17.18 -9.05 -6.66
CA ASP A 221 -18.43 -8.50 -7.21
C ASP A 221 -19.69 -9.22 -6.67
N GLN A 222 -20.88 -8.74 -7.03
CA GLN A 222 -22.16 -9.35 -6.58
C GLN A 222 -22.33 -10.82 -7.01
N TYR A 223 -21.53 -11.30 -7.95
CA TYR A 223 -21.54 -12.67 -8.47
C TYR A 223 -20.44 -13.54 -7.82
N GLY A 224 -19.61 -12.96 -6.94
CA GLY A 224 -18.51 -13.65 -6.28
C GLY A 224 -17.22 -13.73 -7.10
N ASN A 225 -17.11 -12.96 -8.20
CA ASN A 225 -15.93 -12.91 -9.04
C ASN A 225 -14.88 -11.95 -8.48
N TRP A 226 -13.61 -12.38 -8.56
CA TRP A 226 -12.44 -11.58 -8.19
C TRP A 226 -11.69 -11.19 -9.44
N HIS A 227 -11.97 -10.00 -9.96
CA HIS A 227 -11.34 -9.44 -11.14
C HIS A 227 -11.12 -7.94 -10.95
N HIS A 228 -10.29 -7.33 -11.79
CA HIS A 228 -10.09 -5.89 -11.76
C HIS A 228 -11.20 -5.14 -12.53
N TYR A 229 -11.57 -3.93 -12.08
CA TYR A 229 -12.62 -3.14 -12.76
C TYR A 229 -12.27 -2.71 -14.20
N TRP A 230 -10.98 -2.68 -14.54
CA TRP A 230 -10.52 -2.31 -15.88
C TRP A 230 -10.27 -3.49 -16.82
N GLU A 231 -10.46 -4.72 -16.33
CA GLU A 231 -10.32 -5.93 -17.13
C GLU A 231 -11.69 -6.38 -17.66
N GLU A 232 -11.74 -6.81 -18.92
CA GLU A 232 -12.96 -7.35 -19.52
C GLU A 232 -13.20 -8.82 -19.12
N ASN A 233 -12.20 -9.50 -18.56
CA ASN A 233 -12.27 -10.92 -18.22
C ASN A 233 -12.71 -11.14 -16.77
N HIS A 234 -14.02 -11.17 -16.56
CA HIS A 234 -14.64 -11.44 -15.25
C HIS A 234 -14.33 -12.84 -14.68
N LEU A 235 -13.86 -13.78 -15.50
CA LEU A 235 -13.53 -15.16 -15.11
C LEU A 235 -12.07 -15.35 -14.74
N ALA A 236 -11.23 -14.31 -14.89
CA ALA A 236 -9.86 -14.35 -14.42
C ALA A 236 -9.88 -14.31 -12.89
N GLY A 237 -9.95 -15.48 -12.25
CA GLY A 237 -9.72 -15.65 -10.81
C GLY A 237 -8.28 -15.33 -10.38
N ALA A 238 -7.66 -14.33 -11.00
CA ALA A 238 -6.25 -13.98 -10.92
C ALA A 238 -5.74 -13.82 -9.48
N PHE A 239 -6.64 -13.46 -8.54
CA PHE A 239 -6.31 -13.22 -7.14
C PHE A 239 -6.47 -14.44 -6.23
N ARG A 240 -7.35 -15.39 -6.55
CA ARG A 240 -7.59 -16.58 -5.70
C ARG A 240 -6.50 -17.64 -5.83
N HIS A 241 -5.68 -17.60 -6.88
CA HIS A 241 -4.78 -18.71 -7.23
C HIS A 241 -3.36 -18.62 -6.69
N THR A 242 -2.90 -17.46 -6.18
CA THR A 242 -1.48 -17.32 -5.77
C THR A 242 -1.19 -17.81 -4.36
N GLY A 243 -2.19 -17.81 -3.46
CA GLY A 243 -2.04 -18.24 -2.06
C GLY A 243 -1.07 -17.37 -1.23
N VAL A 244 -0.68 -16.19 -1.74
CA VAL A 244 0.26 -15.29 -1.05
C VAL A 244 -0.43 -14.51 0.07
N HIS A 245 -1.67 -14.08 -0.15
CA HIS A 245 -2.49 -13.34 0.80
C HIS A 245 -3.74 -14.14 1.13
N ASP A 246 -4.25 -14.03 2.35
CA ASP A 246 -5.55 -14.59 2.74
C ASP A 246 -6.64 -13.54 2.50
N GLY A 247 -7.07 -13.39 1.25
CA GLY A 247 -8.02 -12.35 0.83
C GLY A 247 -9.40 -12.48 1.48
N ASP A 248 -9.85 -13.70 1.79
CA ASP A 248 -11.11 -13.92 2.48
C ASP A 248 -11.00 -13.45 3.95
N TYR A 249 -9.89 -13.74 4.64
CA TYR A 249 -9.64 -13.25 6.00
C TYR A 249 -9.52 -11.72 6.03
N GLU A 250 -8.75 -11.11 5.13
CA GLU A 250 -8.62 -9.64 5.01
C GLU A 250 -9.99 -8.97 4.77
N TYR A 251 -10.82 -9.55 3.90
CA TYR A 251 -12.16 -9.04 3.64
C TYR A 251 -13.05 -9.14 4.87
N ASN A 252 -13.00 -10.25 5.62
CA ASN A 252 -13.75 -10.41 6.87
C ASN A 252 -13.35 -9.38 7.93
N VAL A 253 -12.05 -9.09 8.09
CA VAL A 253 -11.59 -8.03 9.01
C VAL A 253 -12.11 -6.66 8.56
N THR A 254 -12.14 -6.40 7.25
CA THR A 254 -12.70 -5.17 6.68
C THR A 254 -14.20 -5.04 6.97
N LEU A 255 -14.97 -6.12 6.83
CA LEU A 255 -16.39 -6.14 7.19
C LEU A 255 -16.60 -5.88 8.68
N LEU A 256 -15.78 -6.47 9.56
CA LEU A 256 -15.86 -6.25 11.00
C LEU A 256 -15.55 -4.79 11.38
N LEU A 257 -14.61 -4.15 10.69
CA LEU A 257 -14.34 -2.72 10.86
C LEU A 257 -15.56 -1.87 10.49
N ALA A 258 -16.27 -2.22 9.41
CA ALA A 258 -17.48 -1.54 8.98
C ALA A 258 -18.63 -1.74 9.99
N GLU A 259 -18.83 -2.98 10.46
CA GLU A 259 -19.82 -3.32 11.50
C GLU A 259 -19.58 -2.52 12.79
N LYS A 260 -18.32 -2.32 13.16
CA LYS A 260 -17.93 -1.51 14.34
C LYS A 260 -17.88 0.00 14.08
N HIS A 261 -18.39 0.45 12.94
CA HIS A 261 -18.41 1.87 12.53
C HIS A 261 -17.03 2.53 12.58
N LYS A 262 -15.97 1.77 12.25
CA LYS A 262 -14.61 2.30 12.10
C LYS A 262 -14.30 2.76 10.68
N ILE A 263 -15.05 2.25 9.71
CA ILE A 263 -15.01 2.64 8.31
C ILE A 263 -16.42 2.66 7.72
N HIS A 264 -16.59 3.36 6.59
CA HIS A 264 -17.76 3.25 5.73
C HIS A 264 -17.42 2.37 4.52
N MET A 265 -18.07 1.22 4.40
CA MET A 265 -17.78 0.27 3.33
C MET A 265 -18.82 0.36 2.21
N PHE A 266 -18.34 0.49 0.98
CA PHE A 266 -19.15 0.53 -0.24
C PHE A 266 -18.92 -0.75 -1.04
N THR A 267 -19.92 -1.63 -1.07
CA THR A 267 -19.81 -2.99 -1.63
C THR A 267 -19.94 -3.06 -3.15
N GLY A 268 -20.22 -1.94 -3.82
CA GLY A 268 -20.31 -1.90 -5.27
C GLY A 268 -21.42 -2.80 -5.86
N ARG A 269 -21.15 -3.34 -7.04
CA ARG A 269 -22.00 -4.25 -7.82
C ARG A 269 -21.31 -5.58 -8.12
#